data_AF-A0A7C4HVD2-F1
#
_entry.id   AF-A0A7C4HVD2-F1
#
_cell.length_a   1.000
_cell.length_b   1.000
_cell.length_c   1.000
_cell.angle_alpha   90.00
_cell.angle_beta   90.00
_cell.angle_gamma   90.00
#
_symmetry.space_group_name_H-M   'P 1'
#
loop_
_entity.id
_entity.type
_entity.pdbx_description
1 polymer ?
#
loop_
_entity_poly.entity_id
_entity_poly.type
_entity_poly.pdbx_seq_one_letter_code
_entity_poly.pdbx_strand_id
1 'polypeptide(L)' 'ERLAKEIARLENEIRKAESKLGNESFVARAPAAVVAQERERLANFGATLAKVREQYARLN' A
#
# COMPACT_ATOMS: atom_id res chain seq x y z
N GLU A 1 8.84 6.49 17.43
CA GLU A 1 8.99 5.03 17.63
C GLU A 1 9.16 4.30 16.31
N ARG A 2 9.77 3.10 16.32
CA ARG A 2 10.06 2.32 15.11
C ARG A 2 8.79 1.88 14.35
N LEU A 3 7.74 1.48 15.07
CA LEU A 3 6.46 1.05 14.49
C LEU A 3 5.69 2.20 13.83
N ALA A 4 5.61 3.37 14.48
CA ALA A 4 4.97 4.56 13.90
C ALA A 4 5.64 5.00 12.58
N LYS A 5 6.98 4.92 12.49
CA LYS A 5 7.71 5.19 11.24
C LYS A 5 7.39 4.18 10.14
N GLU A 6 7.25 2.90 10.50
CA GLU A 6 6.89 1.86 9.54
C GLU A 6 5.45 1.99 9.04
N ILE A 7 4.51 2.36 9.92
CA ILE A 7 3.13 2.69 9.55
C ILE A 7 3.12 3.81 8.51
N ALA A 8 3.80 4.92 8.78
CA ALA A 8 3.87 6.05 7.85
C ALA A 8 4.53 5.67 6.51
N ARG A 9 5.54 4.78 6.52
CA ARG A 9 6.17 4.26 5.31
C ARG A 9 5.18 3.45 4.47
N LEU A 10 4.47 2.50 5.10
CA LEU A 10 3.49 1.66 4.42
C LEU A 10 2.32 2.47 3.87
N GLU A 11 1.81 3.45 4.62
CA GLU A 11 0.78 4.38 4.15
C GLU A 11 1.23 5.19 2.92
N ASN A 12 2.49 5.62 2.89
CA ASN A 12 3.04 6.32 1.72
C ASN A 12 3.09 5.41 0.49
N GLU A 13 3.52 4.16 0.65
CA GLU A 13 3.59 3.21 -0.47
C GLU A 13 2.21 2.81 -0.97
N ILE A 14 1.23 2.63 -0.07
CA ILE A 14 -0.19 2.42 -0.41
C ILE A 14 -0.71 3.59 -1.23
N ARG A 15 -0.52 4.83 -0.76
CA ARG A 15 -0.99 6.03 -1.48
C ARG A 15 -0.41 6.15 -2.89
N LYS A 16 0.87 5.78 -3.07
CA LYS A 16 1.49 5.75 -4.40
C LYS A 16 0.85 4.71 -5.32
N ALA A 17 0.61 3.50 -4.82
CA ALA A 17 -0.05 2.44 -5.59
C ALA A 17 -1.50 2.81 -5.94
N GLU A 18 -2.25 3.34 -4.98
CA GLU A 18 -3.62 3.85 -5.19
C GLU A 18 -3.64 4.98 -6.22
N SER A 19 -2.70 5.91 -6.16
CA SER A 19 -2.60 7.00 -7.14
C SER A 19 -2.37 6.47 -8.57
N LYS A 20 -1.51 5.46 -8.74
CA LYS A 20 -1.31 4.81 -10.05
C LYS A 20 -2.57 4.09 -10.53
N LEU A 21 -3.20 3.30 -9.65
CA LEU A 21 -4.37 2.50 -9.99
C LEU A 21 -5.66 3.32 -10.15
N GLY A 22 -5.74 4.49 -9.51
CA GLY A 22 -6.82 5.45 -9.69
C GLY A 22 -6.65 6.35 -10.93
N ASN A 23 -5.46 6.35 -11.54
CA ASN A 23 -5.24 7.04 -12.81
C ASN A 23 -5.73 6.14 -13.96
N GLU A 24 -6.92 6.43 -14.47
CA GLU A 24 -7.55 5.69 -15.57
C GLU A 24 -6.66 5.62 -16.83
N SER A 25 -5.89 6.66 -17.14
CA SER A 25 -4.95 6.64 -18.26
C SER A 25 -3.80 5.67 -18.03
N PHE A 26 -3.34 5.49 -16.79
CA PHE A 26 -2.36 4.46 -16.46
C PHE A 26 -2.98 3.08 -16.58
N VAL A 27 -4.17 2.85 -16.01
CA VAL A 27 -4.84 1.53 -16.06
C VAL A 27 -5.17 1.12 -17.50
N ALA A 28 -5.58 2.06 -18.34
CA ALA A 28 -5.95 1.79 -19.73
C ALA A 28 -4.74 1.54 -20.65
N ARG A 29 -3.56 2.07 -20.30
CA ARG A 29 -2.36 2.01 -21.17
C ARG A 29 -1.27 1.08 -20.64
N ALA A 30 -1.26 0.80 -19.33
CA ALA A 30 -0.27 -0.06 -18.72
C ALA A 30 -0.56 -1.53 -19.05
N PRO A 31 0.48 -2.37 -19.17
CA PRO A 31 0.30 -3.82 -19.34
C PRO A 31 -0.53 -4.40 -18.19
N ALA A 32 -1.42 -5.35 -18.50
CA ALA A 32 -2.26 -6.01 -17.50
C ALA A 32 -1.45 -6.63 -16.35
N ALA A 33 -0.25 -7.16 -16.66
CA ALA A 33 0.67 -7.69 -15.65
C ALA A 33 1.14 -6.61 -14.65
N VAL A 34 1.40 -5.38 -15.12
CA VAL A 34 1.82 -4.27 -14.26
C VAL A 34 0.65 -3.81 -13.38
N VAL A 35 -0.55 -3.70 -13.95
CA VAL A 35 -1.76 -3.33 -13.18
C VAL A 35 -2.07 -4.40 -12.13
N ALA A 36 -1.97 -5.69 -12.49
CA ALA A 36 -2.15 -6.79 -11.55
C ALA A 36 -1.11 -6.75 -10.42
N GLN A 37 0.17 -6.52 -10.76
CA GLN A 37 1.25 -6.40 -9.78
C GLN A 37 1.05 -5.22 -8.83
N GLU A 38 0.60 -4.06 -9.31
CA GLU A 38 0.30 -2.91 -8.46
C GLU A 38 -0.89 -3.18 -7.54
N ARG A 39 -1.92 -3.90 -8.02
CA ARG A 39 -3.06 -4.32 -7.19
C ARG A 39 -2.64 -5.31 -6.10
N GLU A 40 -1.81 -6.29 -6.45
CA GLU A 40 -1.25 -7.24 -5.49
C GLU A 40 -0.38 -6.54 -4.45
N ARG A 41 0.47 -5.61 -4.90
CA ARG A 41 1.30 -4.77 -4.01
C ARG A 41 0.44 -3.95 -3.05
N LEU A 42 -0.64 -3.35 -3.53
CA LEU A 42 -1.59 -2.61 -2.70
C LEU A 42 -2.21 -3.52 -1.62
N ALA A 43 -2.67 -4.71 -2.00
CA ALA A 43 -3.24 -5.69 -1.06
C ALA A 43 -2.20 -6.13 0.00
N ASN A 44 -0.98 -6.44 -0.42
CA ASN A 44 0.11 -6.87 0.46
C ASN A 44 0.51 -5.77 1.46
N PHE A 45 0.62 -4.51 0.99
CA PHE A 45 0.89 -3.39 1.89
C PHE A 45 -0.26 -3.11 2.84
N GLY A 46 -1.51 -3.19 2.38
CA GLY A 46 -2.69 -3.05 3.24
C GLY A 46 -2.72 -4.09 4.36
N ALA A 47 -2.48 -5.37 4.02
CA ALA A 47 -2.41 -6.45 5.01
C ALA A 47 -1.26 -6.25 6.02
N THR A 48 -0.10 -5.79 5.56
CA THR A 48 1.04 -5.51 6.43
C THR A 48 0.76 -4.33 7.35
N LEU A 49 0.20 -3.24 6.82
CA LEU A 49 -0.16 -2.05 7.58
C LEU A 49 -1.16 -2.40 8.69
N ALA A 50 -2.16 -3.23 8.41
CA ALA A 50 -3.13 -3.68 9.41
C ALA A 50 -2.44 -4.38 10.59
N LYS A 51 -1.53 -5.33 10.32
CA LYS A 51 -0.76 -6.04 11.34
C LYS A 51 0.12 -5.10 12.17
N VAL A 52 0.81 -4.16 11.52
CA VAL A 52 1.69 -3.20 12.22
C VAL A 52 0.88 -2.22 13.07
N ARG A 53 -0.27 -1.74 12.58
CA ARG A 53 -1.19 -0.88 13.35
C ARG A 53 -1.76 -1.62 14.57
N GLU A 54 -2.13 -2.89 14.41
CA GLU A 54 -2.60 -3.72 15.52
C GLU A 54 -1.50 -3.89 16.58
N GLN A 55 -0.26 -4.17 16.18
CA GLN A 55 0.88 -4.25 17.10
C GLN A 55 1.14 -2.91 17.80
N TYR A 56 1.09 -1.80 17.05
CA TYR A 56 1.27 -0.47 17.59
C TYR A 56 0.22 -0.13 18.66
N ALA A 57 -1.04 -0.46 18.42
CA ALA A 57 -2.15 -0.23 19.35
C ALA A 57 -2.08 -1.09 20.62
N ARG A 58 -1.36 -2.22 20.61
CA ARG A 58 -1.16 -3.06 21.81
C ARG A 58 0.00 -2.58 22.69
N LEU A 59 0.92 -1.81 22.12
CA LEU A 59 2.16 -1.37 22.78
C LEU A 59 2.11 0.10 23.25
N ASN A 60 1.04 0.81 22.90
CA ASN A 60 0.71 2.16 23.37
C ASN A 60 -0.58 2.12 24.19
#